data_AF-A0A2V7YQM7-F1
#
_entry.id   AF-A0A2V7YQM7-F1
#
_cell.length_a   1.000
_cell.length_b   1.000
_cell.length_c   1.000
_cell.angle_alpha   90.00
_cell.angle_beta   90.00
_cell.angle_gamma   90.00
#
_symmetry.space_group_name_H-M   'P 1'
#
loop_
_entity.id
_entity.type
_entity.pdbx_description
1 polymer ?
#
loop_
_entity_poly.entity_id
_entity_poly.type
_entity_poly.pdbx_seq_one_letter_code
_entity_poly.pdbx_strand_id
1 'polypeptide(L)'
;MDTLVGLFPPTMGYDFEKLNQGIYESGPEKTAHAGMALGALRNVRGVLTRLHEALTKRGHELDPYSGIGYLYEEVRYPIEKLEAFLETKHANGIVPIDEEAASIFAFFIRAKLEELREIAGEIDAE
;
A
#
# COMPACT_ATOMS: atom_id res chain seq x y z
N MET A 1 16.95 -10.07 -15.81
CA MET A 1 16.87 -9.14 -14.67
C MET A 1 15.41 -8.79 -14.55
N ASP A 2 14.79 -9.00 -13.38
CA ASP A 2 13.38 -8.61 -13.22
C ASP A 2 13.29 -7.08 -13.32
N THR A 3 12.34 -6.60 -14.12
CA THR A 3 12.05 -5.17 -14.28
C THR A 3 11.46 -4.62 -12.97
N LEU A 4 11.78 -3.37 -12.62
CA LEU A 4 11.17 -2.69 -11.46
C LEU A 4 9.66 -2.60 -11.63
N VAL A 5 9.18 -2.33 -12.85
CA VAL A 5 7.73 -2.36 -13.15
C VAL A 5 7.13 -3.74 -12.92
N GLY A 6 7.89 -4.81 -13.17
CA GLY A 6 7.45 -6.19 -12.94
C GLY A 6 7.15 -6.52 -11.48
N LEU A 7 7.59 -5.67 -10.54
CA LEU A 7 7.31 -5.83 -9.11
C LEU A 7 5.87 -5.42 -8.73
N PHE A 8 5.17 -4.69 -9.61
CA PHE A 8 3.79 -4.25 -9.42
C PHE A 8 2.83 -5.26 -10.09
N PRO A 9 2.24 -6.19 -9.33
CA PRO A 9 1.42 -7.23 -9.92
C PRO A 9 0.10 -6.65 -10.48
N PRO A 10 -0.45 -7.23 -11.57
CA PRO A 10 -1.74 -6.80 -12.11
C PRO A 10 -2.90 -6.98 -11.12
N THR A 11 -2.69 -7.79 -10.07
CA THR A 11 -3.66 -8.02 -9.00
C THR A 11 -3.77 -6.86 -8.01
N MET A 12 -2.96 -5.80 -8.10
CA MET A 12 -3.07 -4.68 -7.16
C MET A 12 -4.44 -4.02 -7.18
N GLY A 13 -5.13 -3.99 -8.33
CA GLY A 13 -6.51 -3.50 -8.41
C GLY A 13 -7.45 -4.30 -7.50
N TYR A 14 -7.26 -5.62 -7.43
CA TYR A 14 -8.00 -6.50 -6.53
C TYR A 14 -7.62 -6.29 -5.06
N ASP A 15 -6.33 -6.05 -4.76
CA ASP A 15 -5.90 -5.70 -3.40
C ASP A 15 -6.62 -4.43 -2.91
N PHE A 16 -6.72 -3.39 -3.75
CA PHE A 16 -7.45 -2.16 -3.41
C PHE A 16 -8.97 -2.36 -3.32
N GLU A 17 -9.54 -3.26 -4.11
CA GLU A 17 -10.94 -3.66 -3.96
C GLU A 17 -11.18 -4.28 -2.56
N LYS A 18 -10.28 -5.15 -2.11
CA LYS A 18 -10.34 -5.76 -0.77
C LYS A 18 -10.11 -4.77 0.34
N LEU A 19 -9.22 -3.80 0.16
CA LEU A 19 -9.08 -2.69 1.11
C LEU A 19 -10.39 -1.92 1.27
N ASN A 20 -11.04 -1.54 0.16
CA ASN A 20 -12.32 -0.84 0.21
C ASN A 20 -13.43 -1.68 0.86
N GLN A 21 -13.52 -2.97 0.54
CA GLN A 21 -14.46 -3.89 1.20
C GLN A 21 -14.22 -3.94 2.71
N GLY A 22 -12.97 -4.09 3.16
CA GLY A 22 -12.65 -4.07 4.59
C GLY A 22 -12.94 -2.73 5.29
N ILE A 23 -12.81 -1.62 4.56
CA ILE A 23 -13.09 -0.28 5.08
C ILE A 23 -14.58 -0.05 5.28
N TYR A 24 -15.42 -0.41 4.32
CA TYR A 24 -16.85 -0.06 4.33
C TYR A 24 -17.77 -1.17 4.82
N GLU A 25 -17.28 -2.42 4.90
CA GLU A 25 -18.13 -3.52 5.37
C GLU A 25 -18.62 -3.25 6.79
N SER A 26 -19.94 -3.29 6.94
CA SER A 26 -20.66 -3.04 8.18
C SER A 26 -21.74 -4.11 8.32
N GLY A 27 -21.35 -5.27 8.83
CA GLY A 27 -22.26 -6.41 8.89
C GLY A 27 -21.65 -7.64 9.55
N PRO A 28 -22.35 -8.78 9.49
CA PRO A 28 -21.86 -10.06 10.01
C PRO A 28 -20.51 -10.48 9.43
N GLU A 29 -20.18 -10.01 8.22
CA GLU A 29 -18.95 -10.34 7.52
C GLU A 29 -17.80 -9.36 7.81
N LYS A 30 -18.01 -8.32 8.63
CA LYS A 30 -17.02 -7.27 8.95
C LYS A 30 -15.64 -7.83 9.31
N THR A 31 -15.61 -8.80 10.22
CA THR A 31 -14.35 -9.40 10.68
C THR A 31 -13.62 -10.15 9.55
N ALA A 32 -14.35 -10.83 8.66
CA ALA A 32 -13.77 -11.56 7.53
C ALA A 32 -13.20 -10.59 6.47
N HIS A 33 -13.96 -9.57 6.09
CA HIS A 33 -13.51 -8.57 5.11
C HIS A 33 -12.34 -7.73 5.63
N ALA A 34 -12.34 -7.36 6.92
CA ALA A 34 -11.18 -6.72 7.54
C ALA A 34 -9.93 -7.61 7.49
N GLY A 35 -10.08 -8.92 7.70
CA GLY A 35 -8.98 -9.88 7.55
C GLY A 35 -8.44 -9.99 6.12
N MET A 36 -9.32 -9.99 5.12
CA MET A 36 -8.92 -9.97 3.70
C MET A 36 -8.19 -8.67 3.34
N ALA A 37 -8.69 -7.53 3.84
CA ALA A 37 -8.07 -6.22 3.65
C ALA A 37 -6.67 -6.15 4.28
N LEU A 38 -6.44 -6.76 5.46
CA LEU A 38 -5.10 -6.88 6.03
C LEU A 38 -4.15 -7.69 5.12
N GLY A 39 -4.64 -8.78 4.53
CA GLY A 39 -3.89 -9.54 3.54
C GLY A 39 -3.50 -8.69 2.32
N ALA A 40 -4.45 -7.94 1.78
CA ALA A 40 -4.23 -7.02 0.68
C ALA A 40 -3.23 -5.90 1.03
N LEU A 41 -3.32 -5.31 2.23
CA LEU A 41 -2.37 -4.30 2.69
C LEU A 41 -0.95 -4.85 2.82
N ARG A 42 -0.81 -6.10 3.27
CA ARG A 42 0.50 -6.79 3.31
C ARG A 42 1.08 -7.00 1.92
N ASN A 43 0.25 -7.32 0.92
CA ASN A 43 0.72 -7.41 -0.47
C ASN A 43 1.26 -6.07 -0.96
N VAL A 44 0.54 -4.98 -0.70
CA VAL A 44 0.96 -3.59 -1.00
C VAL A 44 2.30 -3.27 -0.34
N ARG A 45 2.45 -3.53 0.96
CA ARG A 45 3.72 -3.35 1.68
C ARG A 45 4.84 -4.18 1.07
N GLY A 46 4.55 -5.42 0.68
CA GLY A 46 5.52 -6.31 0.04
C GLY A 46 5.99 -5.81 -1.32
N VAL A 47 5.15 -5.10 -2.08
CA VAL A 47 5.59 -4.41 -3.31
C VAL A 47 6.59 -3.31 -2.98
N LEU A 48 6.28 -2.43 -2.01
CA LEU A 48 7.19 -1.37 -1.58
C LEU A 48 8.53 -1.93 -1.08
N THR A 49 8.54 -2.96 -0.24
CA THR A 49 9.78 -3.58 0.23
C THR A 49 10.62 -4.12 -0.92
N ARG A 50 10.01 -4.87 -1.85
CA ARG A 50 10.73 -5.44 -3.00
C ARG A 50 11.25 -4.37 -3.95
N LEU A 51 10.48 -3.30 -4.15
CA LEU A 51 10.90 -2.17 -4.98
C LEU A 51 12.07 -1.43 -4.35
N HIS A 52 12.06 -1.19 -3.04
CA HIS A 52 13.19 -0.60 -2.32
C HIS A 52 14.44 -1.46 -2.49
N GLU A 53 14.35 -2.77 -2.18
CA GLU A 53 15.47 -3.69 -2.34
C GLU A 53 16.03 -3.70 -3.77
N ALA A 54 15.16 -3.65 -4.78
CA ALA A 54 15.55 -3.65 -6.18
C ALA A 54 16.24 -2.34 -6.60
N LEU A 55 15.72 -1.19 -6.14
CA LEU A 55 16.31 0.13 -6.35
C LEU A 55 17.70 0.23 -5.71
N THR A 56 17.83 -0.18 -4.45
CA THR A 56 19.12 -0.20 -3.74
C THR A 56 20.14 -1.09 -4.44
N LYS A 57 19.73 -2.28 -4.93
CA LYS A 57 20.61 -3.18 -5.71
C LYS A 57 21.11 -2.55 -7.02
N ARG A 58 20.36 -1.61 -7.59
CA ARG A 58 20.71 -0.87 -8.81
C ARG A 58 21.47 0.43 -8.52
N GLY A 59 21.78 0.73 -7.24
CA GLY A 59 22.51 1.93 -6.84
C GLY A 59 21.64 3.18 -6.69
N HIS A 60 20.31 3.05 -6.73
CA HIS A 60 19.40 4.12 -6.38
C HIS A 60 19.14 4.07 -4.87
N GLU A 61 19.79 4.94 -4.11
CA GLU A 61 19.50 5.10 -2.69
C GLU A 61 18.20 5.89 -2.50
N LEU A 62 17.36 5.43 -1.57
CA LEU A 62 16.16 6.16 -1.15
C LEU A 62 16.54 7.25 -0.13
N ASP A 63 17.36 8.21 -0.56
CA ASP A 63 17.57 9.44 0.21
C ASP A 63 16.19 10.10 0.44
N PRO A 64 15.79 10.44 1.67
CA PRO A 64 14.54 11.13 1.95
C PRO A 64 14.33 12.44 1.15
N TYR A 65 15.42 13.03 0.63
CA TYR A 65 15.36 14.21 -0.23
C TYR A 65 15.30 13.89 -1.74
N SER A 66 15.41 12.61 -2.12
CA SER A 66 15.12 12.15 -3.47
C SER A 66 13.62 12.05 -3.69
N GLY A 67 13.16 12.25 -4.94
CA GLY A 67 11.74 12.12 -5.28
C GLY A 67 11.17 10.75 -4.89
N ILE A 68 11.95 9.68 -5.05
CA ILE A 68 11.52 8.31 -4.69
C ILE A 68 11.49 8.14 -3.17
N GLY A 69 12.53 8.56 -2.44
CA GLY A 69 12.56 8.46 -0.98
C GLY A 69 11.42 9.24 -0.31
N TYR A 70 11.07 10.41 -0.86
CA TYR A 70 9.91 11.19 -0.43
C TYR A 70 8.60 10.40 -0.58
N LEU A 71 8.37 9.79 -1.74
CA LEU A 71 7.15 8.98 -1.97
C LEU A 71 7.05 7.78 -1.02
N TYR A 72 8.18 7.14 -0.68
CA TYR A 72 8.22 6.05 0.29
C TYR A 72 7.85 6.49 1.70
N GLU A 73 8.37 7.65 2.14
CA GLU A 73 8.03 8.20 3.46
C GLU A 73 6.57 8.65 3.53
N GLU A 74 6.04 9.23 2.44
CA GLU A 74 4.65 9.67 2.36
C GLU A 74 3.64 8.52 2.55
N VAL A 75 3.93 7.32 2.03
CA VAL A 75 3.02 6.17 2.17
C VAL A 75 3.14 5.45 3.51
N ARG A 76 4.23 5.65 4.27
CA ARG A 76 4.44 4.95 5.54
C ARG A 76 3.31 5.21 6.54
N TYR A 77 3.01 6.48 6.80
CA TYR A 77 1.99 6.85 7.79
C TYR A 77 0.59 6.37 7.41
N PRO A 78 0.09 6.59 6.17
CA PRO A 78 -1.17 6.03 5.71
C PRO A 78 -1.26 4.51 5.85
N ILE A 79 -0.20 3.77 5.52
CA ILE A 79 -0.17 2.31 5.66
C ILE A 79 -0.30 1.89 7.12
N GLU A 80 0.47 2.50 8.03
CA GLU A 80 0.41 2.19 9.46
C GLU A 80 -0.97 2.49 10.05
N LYS A 81 -1.58 3.61 9.66
CA LYS A 81 -2.93 3.98 10.13
C LYS A 81 -4.01 3.07 9.57
N LEU A 82 -3.91 2.70 8.30
CA LEU A 82 -4.86 1.78 7.68
C LEU A 82 -4.72 0.36 8.25
N GLU A 83 -3.49 -0.09 8.55
CA GLU A 83 -3.23 -1.36 9.24
C GLU A 83 -3.87 -1.36 10.63
N ALA A 84 -3.59 -0.33 11.45
CA ALA A 84 -4.17 -0.22 12.78
C ALA A 84 -5.71 -0.18 12.74
N PHE A 85 -6.29 0.53 11.76
CA PHE A 85 -7.74 0.55 11.54
C PHE A 85 -8.29 -0.84 11.25
N LEU A 86 -7.70 -1.56 10.30
CA LEU A 86 -8.16 -2.88 9.87
C LEU A 86 -7.93 -3.96 10.94
N GLU A 87 -6.81 -3.94 11.66
CA GLU A 87 -6.55 -4.83 12.80
C GLU A 87 -7.60 -4.64 13.90
N THR A 88 -7.91 -3.38 14.21
CA THR A 88 -8.90 -3.05 15.23
C THR A 88 -10.31 -3.43 14.78
N LYS A 89 -10.64 -3.17 13.51
CA LYS A 89 -11.92 -3.58 12.91
C LYS A 89 -12.07 -5.10 12.89
N HIS A 90 -11.02 -5.83 12.55
CA HIS A 90 -10.96 -7.30 12.58
C HIS A 90 -11.19 -7.84 14.01
N ALA A 91 -10.54 -7.23 15.00
CA ALA A 91 -10.68 -7.59 16.41
C ALA A 91 -11.99 -7.09 17.07
N ASN A 92 -12.87 -6.41 16.34
CA ASN A 92 -14.08 -5.76 16.86
C ASN A 92 -13.81 -4.73 17.99
N GLY A 93 -12.67 -4.05 17.92
CA GLY A 93 -12.29 -2.98 18.85
C GLY A 93 -12.76 -1.58 18.42
N ILE A 94 -12.30 -0.57 19.16
CA ILE A 94 -12.56 0.85 18.89
C ILE A 94 -11.53 1.38 17.89
N VAL A 95 -11.97 1.64 16.67
CA VAL A 95 -11.09 2.08 15.58
C VAL A 95 -10.43 3.45 15.87
N PRO A 96 -9.13 3.61 15.54
CA PRO A 96 -8.38 4.83 15.84
C PRO A 96 -8.65 6.00 14.88
N ILE A 97 -9.27 5.71 13.74
CA ILE A 97 -9.70 6.66 12.70
C ILE A 97 -11.07 6.23 12.18
N ASP A 98 -11.80 7.14 11.55
CA ASP A 98 -13.07 6.85 10.89
C ASP A 98 -12.90 6.22 9.49
N GLU A 99 -14.03 5.80 8.89
CA GLU A 99 -14.05 5.13 7.59
C GLU A 99 -13.63 6.08 6.46
N GLU A 100 -13.97 7.38 6.57
CA GLU A 100 -13.59 8.43 5.64
C GLU A 100 -12.06 8.61 5.60
N ALA A 101 -11.41 8.73 6.77
CA ALA A 101 -9.96 8.81 6.85
C ALA A 101 -9.27 7.54 6.30
N ALA A 102 -9.80 6.35 6.65
CA ALA A 102 -9.29 5.09 6.13
C ALA A 102 -9.39 5.01 4.60
N SER A 103 -10.50 5.48 4.03
CA SER A 103 -10.69 5.54 2.58
C SER A 103 -9.76 6.55 1.91
N ILE A 104 -9.51 7.70 2.52
CA ILE A 104 -8.54 8.69 2.02
C ILE A 104 -7.14 8.07 2.00
N PHE A 105 -6.76 7.34 3.05
CA PHE A 105 -5.47 6.65 3.08
C PHE A 105 -5.35 5.56 2.02
N ALA A 106 -6.38 4.73 1.83
CA ALA A 106 -6.36 3.71 0.78
C ALA A 106 -6.23 4.33 -0.62
N PHE A 107 -6.95 5.42 -0.89
CA PHE A 107 -6.84 6.17 -2.14
C PHE A 107 -5.45 6.78 -2.32
N PHE A 108 -4.91 7.43 -1.29
CA PHE A 108 -3.59 8.06 -1.32
C PHE A 108 -2.48 7.03 -1.58
N ILE A 109 -2.50 5.89 -0.88
CA ILE A 109 -1.55 4.80 -1.09
C ILE A 109 -1.59 4.30 -2.53
N ARG A 110 -2.78 4.16 -3.11
CA ARG A 110 -2.94 3.76 -4.51
C ARG A 110 -2.30 4.77 -5.46
N ALA A 111 -2.60 6.05 -5.29
CA ALA A 111 -2.05 7.11 -6.13
C ALA A 111 -0.50 7.11 -6.09
N LYS A 112 0.07 7.02 -4.88
CA LYS A 112 1.53 6.98 -4.72
C LYS A 112 2.19 5.72 -5.27
N LEU A 113 1.51 4.57 -5.25
CA LEU A 113 2.02 3.36 -5.89
C LEU A 113 2.03 3.47 -7.41
N GLU A 114 1.04 4.13 -8.03
CA GLU A 114 1.08 4.38 -9.48
C GLU A 114 2.21 5.36 -9.83
N GLU A 115 2.42 6.43 -9.05
CA GLU A 115 3.57 7.34 -9.22
C GLU A 115 4.91 6.56 -9.13
N LEU A 116 5.07 5.69 -8.13
CA LEU A 116 6.25 4.84 -7.98
C LEU A 116 6.42 3.85 -9.14
N ARG A 117 5.31 3.35 -9.70
CA ARG A 117 5.34 2.45 -10.85
C ARG A 117 5.76 3.16 -12.13
N GLU A 118 5.32 4.40 -12.33
CA GLU A 118 5.75 5.24 -13.45
C GLU A 118 7.26 5.49 -13.37
N ILE A 119 7.77 5.93 -12.21
CA ILE A 119 9.21 6.14 -11.99
C ILE A 119 10.01 4.85 -12.20
N ALA A 120 9.49 3.71 -11.71
CA ALA A 120 10.11 2.41 -11.96
C ALA A 120 10.24 2.10 -13.46
N GLY A 121 9.25 2.51 -14.26
CA GLY A 121 9.26 2.37 -15.72
C GLY A 121 10.27 3.28 -16.41
N GLU A 122 10.43 4.51 -15.92
CA GLU A 122 11.47 5.43 -16.40
C GLU A 122 12.87 4.84 -16.15
N ILE A 123 13.12 4.33 -14.95
CA ILE A 123 14.41 3.71 -14.59
C ILE A 123 14.67 2.42 -15.39
N ASP A 124 13.65 1.60 -15.65
CA ASP A 124 13.82 0.40 -16.49
C ASP A 124 14.10 0.75 -17.97
N ALA A 125 13.80 1.97 -18.42
CA ALA A 125 14.00 2.44 -19.80
C ALA A 125 15.36 3.14 -20.01
N GLU A 126 16.03 3.57 -18.95
CA GLU A 126 17.43 4.06 -18.94
C GLU A 126 18.44 2.92 -19.13
#